data_AF-A0A4Q3D611-F1
#
_entry.id   AF-A0A4Q3D611-F1
#
_cell.length_a   1.000
_cell.length_b   1.000
_cell.length_c   1.000
_cell.angle_alpha   90.00
_cell.angle_beta   90.00
_cell.angle_gamma   90.00
#
_symmetry.space_group_name_H-M   'P 1'
#
loop_
_entity.id
_entity.type
_entity.pdbx_description
1 polymer ?
#
loop_
_entity_poly.entity_id
_entity_poly.type
_entity_poly.pdbx_seq_one_letter_code
_entity_poly.pdbx_strand_id
1 'polypeptide(L)'
;MARQHRAMPRDIRIDDYIAGRAAFAQPILAWLRDRVHAACPDVKESIKWSMPAFSYKGKPLANMAAFKAHATFGFWHRQELKTGLEGSAMGQYGRVVSLEDLPDAATIERQVKDAMALTDSGTKPERAAKGPKPELPVPPELAEA
;
A
#
# COMPACT_ATOMS: atom_id res chain seq x y z
N MET A 1 -17.65 -9.60 -28.91
CA MET A 1 -16.18 -9.40 -29.07
C MET A 1 -15.53 -9.57 -27.70
N ALA A 2 -14.93 -10.73 -27.43
CA ALA A 2 -14.26 -10.99 -26.17
C ALA A 2 -13.00 -10.10 -26.08
N ARG A 3 -12.99 -9.13 -25.17
CA ARG A 3 -11.75 -8.43 -24.81
C ARG A 3 -10.82 -9.49 -24.22
N GLN A 4 -9.76 -9.83 -24.94
CA GLN A 4 -8.68 -10.62 -24.38
C GLN A 4 -8.18 -9.86 -23.14
N HIS A 5 -8.40 -10.41 -21.96
CA HIS A 5 -7.96 -9.83 -20.70
C HIS A 5 -6.45 -10.07 -20.60
N ARG A 6 -5.68 -9.21 -21.28
CA ARG A 6 -4.22 -9.26 -21.26
C ARG A 6 -3.78 -8.73 -19.91
N ALA A 7 -3.38 -9.63 -19.02
CA ALA A 7 -2.76 -9.29 -17.75
C ALA A 7 -1.66 -8.23 -17.99
N MET A 8 -1.66 -7.20 -17.15
CA MET A 8 -0.67 -6.14 -17.22
C MET A 8 0.72 -6.72 -16.89
N PRO A 9 1.76 -6.38 -17.67
CA PRO A 9 3.12 -6.83 -17.36
C PRO A 9 3.63 -6.23 -16.04
N ARG A 10 4.43 -7.02 -15.34
CA ARG A 10 5.11 -6.65 -14.11
C ARG A 10 6.27 -5.69 -14.37
N ASP A 11 6.43 -4.68 -13.52
CA ASP A 11 7.44 -3.64 -13.62
C ASP A 11 8.76 -4.10 -12.97
N ILE A 12 9.82 -4.21 -13.80
CA ILE A 12 11.16 -4.64 -13.38
C ILE A 12 11.73 -3.78 -12.24
N ARG A 13 11.34 -2.50 -12.13
CA ARG A 13 11.80 -1.62 -11.05
C ARG A 13 11.29 -2.06 -9.69
N ILE A 14 10.16 -2.77 -9.64
CA ILE A 14 9.66 -3.36 -8.39
C ILE A 14 10.46 -4.64 -8.08
N ASP A 15 10.86 -5.42 -9.07
CA ASP A 15 11.79 -6.55 -8.87
C ASP A 15 13.13 -6.08 -8.28
N ASP A 16 13.72 -5.03 -8.86
CA ASP A 16 14.94 -4.39 -8.36
C ASP A 16 14.74 -3.83 -6.95
N TYR A 17 13.58 -3.20 -6.69
CA TYR A 17 13.23 -2.72 -5.36
C TYR A 17 13.24 -3.88 -4.36
N ILE A 18 12.56 -4.99 -4.66
CA ILE A 18 12.45 -6.16 -3.78
C ILE A 18 13.82 -6.78 -3.53
N ALA A 19 14.60 -7.02 -4.58
CA ALA A 19 15.95 -7.60 -4.48
C ALA A 19 16.88 -6.76 -3.59
N GLY A 20 16.71 -5.43 -3.59
CA GLY A 20 17.46 -4.50 -2.75
C GLY A 20 16.96 -4.35 -1.30
N ARG A 21 16.03 -5.20 -0.82
CA ARG A 21 15.54 -5.16 0.58
C ARG A 21 16.11 -6.28 1.43
N ALA A 22 15.99 -6.12 2.74
CA ALA A 22 16.40 -7.13 3.71
C ALA A 22 15.75 -8.49 3.42
N ALA A 23 16.49 -9.58 3.64
CA ALA A 23 16.08 -10.93 3.26
C ALA A 23 14.70 -11.34 3.80
N PHE A 24 14.33 -10.89 5.00
CA PHE A 24 13.01 -11.17 5.57
C PHE A 24 11.86 -10.49 4.78
N ALA A 25 12.11 -9.31 4.21
CA ALA A 25 11.10 -8.50 3.53
C ALA A 25 10.85 -8.95 2.09
N GLN A 26 11.85 -9.55 1.45
CA GLN A 26 11.74 -10.02 0.06
C GLN A 26 10.56 -10.99 -0.17
N PRO A 27 10.40 -12.09 0.60
CA PRO A 27 9.28 -13.01 0.42
C PRO A 27 7.92 -12.35 0.73
N ILE A 28 7.88 -11.42 1.69
CA ILE A 28 6.66 -10.69 2.04
C ILE A 28 6.20 -9.81 0.87
N LEU A 29 7.09 -8.99 0.33
CA LEU A 29 6.77 -8.08 -0.77
C LEU A 29 6.44 -8.82 -2.07
N ALA A 30 7.17 -9.91 -2.37
CA ALA A 30 6.88 -10.75 -3.52
C ALA A 30 5.49 -11.40 -3.41
N TRP A 31 5.18 -11.97 -2.24
CA TRP A 31 3.87 -12.59 -2.00
C TRP A 31 2.73 -11.58 -2.09
N LEU A 32 2.87 -10.39 -1.49
CA LEU A 32 1.87 -9.31 -1.59
C LEU A 32 1.65 -8.87 -3.04
N ARG A 33 2.72 -8.69 -3.81
CA ARG A 33 2.65 -8.38 -5.25
C ARG A 33 1.88 -9.47 -6.00
N ASP A 34 2.16 -10.74 -5.71
CA ASP A 34 1.45 -11.86 -6.32
C ASP A 34 -0.05 -11.83 -6.01
N ARG A 35 -0.44 -11.56 -4.75
CA ARG A 35 -1.86 -11.46 -4.37
C ARG A 35 -2.58 -10.31 -5.06
N VAL A 36 -1.92 -9.15 -5.20
CA VAL A 36 -2.49 -7.99 -5.90
C VAL A 36 -2.75 -8.33 -7.37
N HIS A 37 -1.80 -8.98 -8.06
CA HIS A 37 -1.98 -9.41 -9.45
C HIS A 37 -3.03 -10.51 -9.61
N ALA A 38 -3.09 -11.46 -8.67
CA ALA A 38 -4.07 -12.55 -8.71
C ALA A 38 -5.51 -12.00 -8.60
N ALA A 39 -5.73 -11.01 -7.73
CA ALA A 39 -7.04 -10.38 -7.55
C ALA A 39 -7.35 -9.30 -8.59
N CYS A 40 -6.34 -8.59 -9.12
CA CYS A 40 -6.46 -7.49 -10.07
C CYS A 40 -5.49 -7.66 -11.26
N PRO A 41 -5.84 -8.44 -12.29
CA PRO A 41 -4.97 -8.66 -13.45
C PRO A 41 -4.68 -7.40 -14.27
N ASP A 42 -5.57 -6.40 -14.19
CA ASP A 42 -5.46 -5.09 -14.86
C ASP A 42 -4.66 -4.05 -14.04
N VAL A 43 -4.06 -4.45 -12.91
CA VAL A 43 -3.31 -3.54 -12.05
C VAL A 43 -2.07 -3.00 -12.76
N LYS A 44 -1.83 -1.70 -12.63
CA LYS A 44 -0.61 -1.05 -13.10
C LYS A 44 0.34 -0.82 -11.94
N GLU A 45 1.56 -1.29 -12.12
CA GLU A 45 2.68 -1.08 -11.20
C GLU A 45 3.42 0.22 -11.51
N SER A 46 3.96 0.84 -10.46
CA SER A 46 4.82 2.02 -10.57
C SER A 46 5.65 2.17 -9.30
N ILE A 47 6.69 3.02 -9.35
CA ILE A 47 7.37 3.51 -8.15
C ILE A 47 6.88 4.93 -7.88
N LYS A 48 6.33 5.18 -6.69
CA LYS A 48 5.94 6.51 -6.20
C LYS A 48 6.52 6.74 -4.82
N TRP A 49 7.09 7.92 -4.59
CA TRP A 49 7.80 8.25 -3.34
C TRP A 49 8.85 7.18 -2.97
N SER A 50 9.55 6.67 -3.98
CA SER A 50 10.55 5.59 -3.86
C SER A 50 10.00 4.26 -3.32
N MET A 51 8.69 4.03 -3.42
CA MET A 51 8.02 2.82 -2.96
C MET A 51 7.16 2.20 -4.08
N PRO A 52 7.03 0.86 -4.13
CA PRO A 52 6.07 0.18 -4.99
C PRO A 52 4.63 0.65 -4.74
N ALA A 53 3.98 1.07 -5.82
CA ALA A 53 2.61 1.55 -5.82
C ALA A 53 1.82 0.89 -6.95
N PHE A 54 0.60 0.49 -6.60
CA PHE A 54 -0.35 -0.17 -7.49
C PHE A 54 -1.49 0.78 -7.82
N SER A 55 -1.90 0.81 -9.08
CA SER A 55 -3.02 1.62 -9.55
C SER A 55 -3.97 0.81 -10.42
N TYR A 56 -5.25 1.06 -10.28
CA TYR A 56 -6.32 0.41 -11.04
C TYR A 56 -7.18 1.50 -11.68
N LYS A 57 -7.43 1.38 -12.99
CA LYS A 57 -8.14 2.40 -13.80
C LYS A 57 -7.60 3.83 -13.62
N GLY A 58 -6.28 3.96 -13.47
CA GLY A 58 -5.60 5.25 -13.28
C GLY A 58 -5.71 5.86 -11.88
N LYS A 59 -6.39 5.19 -10.95
CA LYS A 59 -6.52 5.61 -9.54
C LYS A 59 -5.62 4.76 -8.64
N PRO A 60 -5.08 5.30 -7.53
CA PRO A 60 -4.28 4.51 -6.60
C PRO A 60 -5.12 3.41 -5.95
N LEU A 61 -4.58 2.20 -5.88
CA LEU A 61 -5.24 1.03 -5.30
C LEU A 61 -4.59 0.63 -3.97
N ALA A 62 -3.27 0.39 -4.00
CA ALA A 62 -2.49 -0.04 -2.85
C ALA A 62 -1.03 0.41 -2.98
N ASN A 63 -0.29 0.33 -1.89
CA ASN A 63 1.17 0.50 -1.88
C ASN A 63 1.81 -0.50 -0.91
N MET A 64 3.10 -0.77 -1.13
CA MET A 64 3.92 -1.53 -0.20
C MET A 64 5.29 -0.89 -0.05
N ALA A 65 5.94 -1.13 1.08
CA ALA A 65 7.30 -0.70 1.34
C ALA A 65 8.00 -1.65 2.31
N ALA A 66 9.33 -1.64 2.31
CA ALA A 66 10.13 -2.30 3.33
C ALA A 66 11.08 -1.31 3.98
N PHE A 67 11.10 -1.37 5.30
CA PHE A 67 11.98 -0.63 6.20
C PHE A 67 13.02 -1.57 6.80
N LYS A 68 13.95 -1.03 7.61
CA LYS A 68 15.04 -1.80 8.23
C LYS A 68 14.56 -3.02 9.02
N ALA A 69 13.41 -2.91 9.69
CA ALA A 69 12.93 -3.91 10.65
C ALA A 69 11.53 -4.45 10.36
N HIS A 70 10.84 -3.96 9.34
CA HIS A 70 9.50 -4.43 8.97
C HIS A 70 9.14 -4.06 7.53
N ALA A 71 8.21 -4.79 6.93
CA ALA A 71 7.50 -4.42 5.73
C ALA A 71 6.14 -3.81 6.07
N THR A 72 5.58 -3.08 5.12
CA THR A 72 4.26 -2.46 5.21
C THR A 72 3.51 -2.66 3.91
N PHE A 73 2.21 -2.89 4.03
CA PHE A 73 1.26 -2.87 2.93
C PHE A 73 0.04 -2.05 3.35
N GLY A 74 -0.62 -1.40 2.40
CA GLY A 74 -1.84 -0.66 2.68
C GLY A 74 -2.62 -0.29 1.43
N PHE A 75 -3.93 -0.18 1.60
CA PHE A 75 -4.82 0.27 0.54
C PHE A 75 -4.97 1.78 0.52
N TRP A 76 -5.33 2.32 -0.64
CA TRP A 76 -5.66 3.74 -0.76
C TRP A 76 -6.92 4.10 0.05
N HIS A 77 -7.92 3.20 0.05
CA HIS A 77 -9.15 3.28 0.85
C HIS A 77 -8.99 2.62 2.23
N ARG A 78 -7.93 2.98 2.96
CA ARG A 78 -7.57 2.35 4.24
C ARG A 78 -8.61 2.51 5.35
N GLN A 79 -9.43 3.55 5.31
CA GLN A 79 -10.45 3.80 6.34
C GLN A 79 -11.72 2.98 6.11
N GLU A 80 -12.00 2.66 4.85
CA GLU A 80 -13.10 1.81 4.43
C GLU A 80 -12.71 0.32 4.54
N LEU A 81 -11.41 0.01 4.42
CA LEU A 81 -10.85 -1.34 4.51
C LEU A 81 -10.07 -1.56 5.80
N LYS A 82 -10.67 -1.28 6.96
CA LYS A 82 -10.01 -1.50 8.26
C LYS A 82 -9.70 -2.99 8.48
N THR A 83 -8.50 -3.26 8.94
CA THR A 83 -7.98 -4.59 9.27
C THR A 83 -8.00 -4.85 10.77
N GLY A 84 -8.11 -3.80 11.59
CA GLY A 84 -7.99 -3.88 13.05
C GLY A 84 -6.53 -3.88 13.54
N LEU A 85 -5.56 -3.86 12.62
CA LEU A 85 -4.12 -3.85 12.90
C LEU A 85 -3.49 -2.46 12.72
N GLU A 86 -4.31 -1.45 12.40
CA GLU A 86 -3.84 -0.08 12.18
C GLU A 86 -3.23 0.53 13.45
N GLY A 87 -2.16 1.31 13.28
CA GLY A 87 -1.61 2.18 14.34
C GLY A 87 -0.28 1.72 14.96
N SER A 88 0.18 0.50 14.70
CA SER A 88 1.48 0.00 15.18
C SER A 88 2.67 0.30 14.24
N ALA A 89 2.40 0.62 12.97
CA ALA A 89 3.39 1.03 11.97
C ALA A 89 2.76 1.92 10.87
N MET A 90 3.58 2.38 9.93
CA MET A 90 3.15 3.18 8.76
C MET A 90 2.22 2.41 7.80
N GLY A 91 2.10 1.09 7.94
CA GLY A 91 1.23 0.22 7.14
C GLY A 91 -0.15 0.00 7.75
N GLN A 92 -1.05 -0.59 6.96
CA GLN A 92 -2.39 -0.96 7.42
C GLN A 92 -2.36 -2.21 8.32
N TYR A 93 -1.43 -3.12 8.05
CA TYR A 93 -1.24 -4.40 8.78
C TYR A 93 -0.19 -4.31 9.89
N GLY A 94 0.15 -3.10 10.36
CA GLY A 94 1.18 -2.93 11.38
C GLY A 94 2.60 -3.25 10.90
N ARG A 95 3.44 -3.75 11.81
CA ARG A 95 4.83 -4.18 11.52
C ARG A 95 4.83 -5.63 11.03
N VAL A 96 4.97 -5.82 9.72
CA VAL A 96 5.04 -7.16 9.12
C VAL A 96 6.51 -7.60 9.07
N VAL A 97 6.88 -8.65 9.79
CA VAL A 97 8.24 -9.22 9.82
C VAL A 97 8.32 -10.61 9.23
N SER A 98 7.20 -11.34 9.16
CA SER A 98 7.03 -12.59 8.44
C SER A 98 5.70 -12.62 7.68
N LEU A 99 5.49 -13.66 6.87
CA LEU A 99 4.20 -13.89 6.20
C LEU A 99 3.07 -14.24 7.19
N GLU A 100 3.42 -14.65 8.41
CA GLU A 100 2.49 -15.07 9.46
C GLU A 100 1.77 -13.87 10.09
N ASP A 101 2.39 -12.68 9.99
CA ASP A 101 1.80 -11.41 10.42
C ASP A 101 0.72 -10.91 9.44
N LEU A 102 0.60 -11.53 8.27
CA LEU A 102 -0.41 -11.20 7.26
C LEU A 102 -1.59 -12.18 7.35
N PRO A 103 -2.81 -11.74 7.04
CA PRO A 103 -3.92 -12.66 6.88
C PRO A 103 -3.70 -13.55 5.66
N ASP A 104 -4.51 -14.61 5.55
CA ASP A 104 -4.42 -15.55 4.44
C ASP A 104 -4.56 -14.89 3.05
N ALA A 105 -4.10 -15.62 2.03
CA ALA A 105 -4.14 -15.18 0.64
C ALA A 105 -5.56 -14.77 0.21
N ALA A 106 -6.58 -15.54 0.61
CA ALA A 106 -7.96 -15.30 0.24
C ALA A 106 -8.48 -13.96 0.82
N THR A 107 -8.04 -13.60 2.02
CA THR A 107 -8.39 -12.35 2.69
C THR A 107 -7.73 -11.16 2.03
N ILE A 108 -6.43 -11.25 1.70
CA ILE A 108 -5.76 -10.19 0.95
C ILE A 108 -6.41 -10.00 -0.43
N GLU A 109 -6.66 -11.08 -1.16
CA GLU A 109 -7.30 -11.02 -2.48
C GLU A 109 -8.73 -10.47 -2.41
N ARG A 110 -9.50 -10.82 -1.38
CA ARG A 110 -10.82 -10.23 -1.11
C ARG A 110 -10.71 -8.72 -0.87
N GLN A 111 -9.78 -8.29 -0.02
CA GLN A 111 -9.56 -6.87 0.27
C GLN A 111 -9.09 -6.08 -0.96
N VAL A 112 -8.30 -6.70 -1.86
CA VAL A 112 -7.96 -6.11 -3.16
C VAL A 112 -9.21 -5.91 -4.02
N LYS A 113 -10.12 -6.89 -4.08
CA LYS A 113 -11.39 -6.76 -4.81
C LYS A 113 -12.29 -5.69 -4.21
N ASP A 114 -12.35 -5.60 -2.89
CA ASP A 114 -13.11 -4.55 -2.20
C ASP A 114 -12.53 -3.16 -2.51
N ALA A 115 -11.20 -3.02 -2.54
CA ALA A 115 -10.52 -1.80 -2.97
C ALA A 115 -10.83 -1.44 -4.43
N MET A 116 -10.90 -2.44 -5.33
CA MET A 116 -11.33 -2.24 -6.71
C MET A 116 -12.78 -1.76 -6.77
N ALA A 117 -13.68 -2.34 -5.99
CA ALA A 117 -15.08 -1.96 -5.94
C ALA A 117 -15.26 -0.51 -5.46
N LEU A 118 -14.51 -0.09 -4.44
CA LEU A 118 -14.48 1.31 -3.96
C LEU A 118 -13.93 2.28 -5.02
N THR A 119 -12.94 1.83 -5.79
CA THR A 119 -12.38 2.60 -6.90
C THR A 119 -13.40 2.79 -8.03
N ASP A 120 -14.18 1.74 -8.31
CA ASP A 120 -15.21 1.67 -9.34
C ASP A 120 -16.48 2.44 -8.97
N SER A 121 -16.89 2.42 -7.70
CA SER A 121 -17.99 3.24 -7.18
C SER A 121 -17.66 4.74 -7.15
N GLY A 122 -16.39 5.11 -7.36
CA GLY A 122 -15.95 6.49 -7.30
C GLY A 122 -15.91 7.05 -5.89
N THR A 123 -15.92 6.20 -4.86
CA THR A 123 -15.76 6.60 -3.47
C THR A 123 -14.47 7.41 -3.34
N LYS A 124 -14.52 8.54 -2.63
CA LYS A 124 -13.32 9.31 -2.30
C LYS A 124 -12.74 8.71 -1.02
N PRO A 125 -11.43 8.42 -0.97
CA PRO A 125 -10.83 7.84 0.23
C PRO A 125 -10.99 8.81 1.39
N GLU A 126 -11.55 8.34 2.49
CA GLU A 126 -11.55 9.10 3.74
C GLU A 126 -10.11 9.18 4.27
N ARG A 127 -9.63 10.41 4.45
CA ARG A 127 -8.32 10.65 5.07
C ARG A 127 -8.56 10.91 6.54
N ALA A 128 -7.79 10.25 7.41
CA ALA A 128 -7.78 10.59 8.83
C ALA A 128 -7.58 12.11 8.97
N ALA A 129 -8.47 12.76 9.71
CA ALA A 129 -8.29 14.16 10.03
C ALA A 129 -6.93 14.33 10.71
N LYS A 130 -6.06 15.18 10.17
CA LYS A 130 -4.90 15.66 10.93
C LYS A 130 -5.50 16.38 12.14
N GLY A 131 -5.25 15.87 13.34
CA GLY A 131 -5.57 16.61 14.55
C GLY A 131 -4.94 18.00 14.49
N PRO A 132 -5.51 19.01 15.18
CA PRO A 132 -4.98 20.36 15.19
C PRO A 132 -3.49 20.28 15.56
N LYS A 133 -2.64 20.84 14.69
CA LYS A 133 -1.21 20.94 14.93
C LYS A 133 -1.08 21.83 16.19
N PRO A 134 -0.55 21.36 17.32
CA PRO A 134 -0.33 22.24 18.46
C PRO A 134 0.51 23.42 17.97
N GLU A 135 0.07 24.64 18.26
CA GLU A 135 0.85 25.84 18.00
C GLU A 135 2.19 25.69 18.71
N LEU A 136 3.26 25.54 17.94
CA LEU A 136 4.60 25.58 18.47
C LEU A 136 4.82 27.01 18.98
N PRO A 137 5.16 27.23 20.26
CA PRO A 137 5.53 28.56 20.71
C PRO A 137 6.77 28.96 19.91
N VAL A 138 6.65 30.03 19.13
CA VAL A 138 7.77 30.59 18.36
C VAL A 138 8.81 31.05 19.39
N PRO A 139 10.04 30.50 19.39
CA PRO A 139 11.10 31.00 20.24
C PRO A 139 11.33 32.49 19.95
N PRO A 140 11.53 33.35 20.97
CA PRO A 140 11.68 34.79 20.78
C PRO A 140 12.82 35.18 19.83
N GLU A 141 13.80 34.30 19.58
CA GLU A 141 14.89 34.55 18.63
C GLU A 141 14.46 34.55 17.14
N LEU A 142 13.26 34.08 16.81
CA LEU A 142 12.69 34.13 15.45
C LEU A 142 11.82 35.37 15.20
N ALA A 143 11.57 36.20 16.23
CA ALA A 143 10.70 37.38 16.15
C ALA A 143 11.46 38.71 15.98
N GLU A 144 12.80 38.68 16.00
CA GLU A 144 13.64 39.86 15.79
C GLU A 144 14.39 39.74 14.46
N ALA A 145 13.79 40.27 13.40
CA ALA A 145 14.43 40.62 12.14
C ALA A 145 13.99 42.02 11.72
#